data_AF-A0A2R6LUR7-F1
#
_entry.id   AF-A0A2R6LUR7-F1
#
_cell.length_a   1.000
_cell.length_b   1.000
_cell.length_c   1.000
_cell.angle_alpha   90.00
_cell.angle_beta   90.00
_cell.angle_gamma   90.00
#
_symmetry.space_group_name_H-M   'P 1'
#
loop_
_entity.id
_entity.type
_entity.pdbx_description
1 polymer ?
#
loop_
_entity_poly.entity_id
_entity_poly.type
_entity_poly.pdbx_seq_one_letter_code
_entity_poly.pdbx_strand_id
1 'polypeptide(L)'
;MSETEFDPDARRYEAHREAGEILAQVRDEAAERVAVGTGYLEISEWIEDRIRELGGEPAFPVNVSVDEEAAHGAAAPGDDREIGEEMVKLDIGVHVDGWP
;
A
#
# COMPACT_ATOMS: atom_id res chain seq x y z
N MET A 1 -9.72 16.96 36.85
CA MET A 1 -9.31 16.74 35.45
C MET A 1 -9.10 15.24 35.35
N SER A 2 -10.14 14.52 34.92
CA SER A 2 -10.05 13.07 34.76
C SER A 2 -9.20 12.81 33.54
N GLU A 3 -8.05 12.18 33.76
CA GLU A 3 -7.25 11.57 32.70
C GLU A 3 -8.19 10.68 31.87
N THR A 4 -8.24 10.90 30.57
CA THR A 4 -8.95 10.03 29.65
C THR A 4 -8.36 8.64 29.79
N GLU A 5 -9.16 7.66 30.22
CA GLU A 5 -8.77 6.26 30.33
C GLU A 5 -8.17 5.78 29.00
N PHE A 6 -6.98 5.19 29.06
CA PHE A 6 -6.33 4.55 27.91
C PHE A 6 -7.13 3.30 27.53
N ASP A 7 -7.90 3.37 26.45
CA ASP A 7 -8.60 2.22 25.87
C ASP A 7 -7.81 1.69 24.65
N PRO A 8 -7.06 0.59 24.79
CA PRO A 8 -6.29 0.02 23.69
C PRO A 8 -7.18 -0.50 22.55
N ASP A 9 -8.42 -0.91 22.84
CA ASP A 9 -9.34 -1.42 21.80
C ASP A 9 -9.88 -0.26 20.95
N ALA A 10 -10.16 0.89 21.57
CA ALA A 10 -10.53 2.11 20.86
C ALA A 10 -9.39 2.59 19.94
N ARG A 11 -8.15 2.66 20.43
CA ARG A 11 -6.98 3.05 19.62
C ARG A 11 -6.74 2.09 18.46
N ARG A 12 -6.84 0.78 18.70
CA ARG A 12 -6.70 -0.23 17.64
C ARG A 12 -7.78 -0.06 16.57
N TYR A 13 -9.03 0.19 16.98
CA TYR A 13 -10.11 0.43 16.06
C TYR A 13 -9.89 1.70 15.22
N GLU A 14 -9.46 2.79 15.84
CA GLU A 14 -9.14 4.05 15.15
C GLU A 14 -7.99 3.86 14.16
N ALA A 15 -6.91 3.19 14.55
CA ALA A 15 -5.77 2.90 13.69
C ALA A 15 -6.17 2.07 12.47
N HIS A 16 -7.02 1.05 12.64
CA HIS A 16 -7.56 0.25 11.53
C HIS A 16 -8.42 1.07 10.56
N ARG A 17 -9.23 1.99 11.10
CA ARG A 17 -10.03 2.88 10.28
C ARG A 17 -9.16 3.83 9.47
N GLU A 18 -8.18 4.45 10.10
CA GLU A 18 -7.25 5.38 9.46
C GLU A 18 -6.41 4.67 8.39
N ALA A 19 -5.84 3.50 8.69
CA ALA A 19 -5.11 2.67 7.73
C ALA A 19 -5.99 2.30 6.52
N GLY A 20 -7.26 1.93 6.74
CA GLY A 20 -8.21 1.62 5.68
C GLY A 20 -8.58 2.83 4.82
N GLU A 21 -8.68 4.03 5.40
CA GLU A 21 -8.94 5.27 4.69
C GLU A 21 -7.74 5.66 3.78
N ILE A 22 -6.52 5.55 4.29
CA ILE A 22 -5.29 5.75 3.52
C ILE A 22 -5.20 4.72 2.39
N LEU A 23 -5.38 3.42 2.70
CA LEU A 23 -5.33 2.34 1.72
C LEU A 23 -6.32 2.55 0.57
N ALA A 24 -7.56 2.93 0.88
CA ALA A 24 -8.58 3.17 -0.13
C ALA A 24 -8.16 4.29 -1.11
N GLN A 25 -7.65 5.40 -0.58
CA GLN A 25 -7.17 6.51 -1.39
C GLN A 25 -5.97 6.10 -2.26
N VAL A 26 -4.94 5.50 -1.66
CA VAL A 26 -3.71 5.11 -2.36
C VAL A 26 -4.01 4.07 -3.44
N ARG A 27 -4.87 3.09 -3.18
CA ARG A 27 -5.29 2.08 -4.16
C ARG A 27 -5.92 2.73 -5.39
N ASP A 28 -6.84 3.67 -5.19
CA ASP A 28 -7.54 4.33 -6.29
C ASP A 28 -6.58 5.21 -7.10
N GLU A 29 -5.71 5.97 -6.42
CA GLU A 29 -4.65 6.76 -7.06
C GLU A 29 -3.63 5.88 -7.82
N ALA A 30 -3.27 4.70 -7.29
CA ALA A 30 -2.35 3.77 -7.91
C ALA A 30 -2.94 3.13 -9.17
N ALA A 31 -4.22 2.74 -9.12
CA ALA A 31 -4.92 2.16 -10.27
C ALA A 31 -4.97 3.13 -11.47
N GLU A 32 -5.06 4.44 -11.23
CA GLU A 32 -5.02 5.47 -12.29
C GLU A 32 -3.62 5.66 -12.89
N ARG A 33 -2.56 5.29 -12.16
CA ARG A 33 -1.15 5.45 -12.58
C ARG A 33 -0.63 4.25 -13.34
N VAL A 34 -1.17 3.06 -13.09
CA VAL A 34 -0.79 1.84 -13.80
C VAL A 34 -1.15 1.97 -15.28
N ALA A 35 -0.12 1.93 -16.13
CA ALA A 35 -0.24 1.93 -17.57
C ALA A 35 0.84 1.05 -18.21
N VAL A 36 0.66 0.75 -19.49
CA VAL A 36 1.71 0.10 -20.29
C VAL A 36 2.97 0.96 -20.25
N GLY A 37 4.10 0.34 -19.91
CA GLY A 37 5.40 0.99 -19.74
C GLY A 37 5.68 1.50 -18.33
N THR A 38 4.74 1.42 -17.39
CA THR A 38 5.02 1.78 -15.98
C THR A 38 5.99 0.78 -15.36
N GLY A 39 7.07 1.26 -14.74
CA GLY A 39 8.05 0.41 -14.06
C GLY A 39 7.48 -0.23 -12.78
N TYR A 40 7.82 -1.49 -12.51
CA TYR A 40 7.39 -2.19 -11.29
C TYR A 40 7.96 -1.51 -10.04
N LEU A 41 9.24 -1.14 -10.08
CA LEU A 41 9.90 -0.44 -9.00
C LEU A 41 9.32 0.96 -8.82
N GLU A 42 9.12 1.69 -9.91
CA GLU A 42 8.54 3.04 -9.92
C GLU A 42 7.18 3.08 -9.22
N ILE A 43 6.24 2.21 -9.62
CA ILE A 43 4.90 2.21 -9.01
C ILE A 43 4.92 1.76 -7.55
N SER A 44 5.80 0.80 -7.21
CA SER A 44 5.93 0.30 -5.83
C SER A 44 6.47 1.39 -4.90
N GLU A 45 7.55 2.05 -5.28
CA GLU A 45 8.13 3.16 -4.52
C GLU A 45 7.15 4.33 -4.39
N TRP A 46 6.45 4.68 -5.48
CA TRP A 46 5.44 5.72 -5.45
C TRP A 46 4.30 5.40 -4.47
N ILE A 47 3.77 4.17 -4.48
CA ILE A 47 2.72 3.72 -3.54
C ILE A 47 3.22 3.82 -2.11
N GLU A 48 4.40 3.29 -1.82
CA GLU A 48 4.94 3.29 -0.46
C GLU A 48 5.20 4.71 0.07
N ASP A 49 5.74 5.59 -0.77
CA ASP A 49 5.94 6.99 -0.42
C ASP A 49 4.60 7.71 -0.20
N ARG A 50 3.59 7.41 -1.04
CA ARG A 50 2.26 7.99 -0.88
C ARG A 50 1.60 7.58 0.44
N ILE A 51 1.79 6.33 0.86
CA ILE A 51 1.33 5.86 2.18
C ILE A 51 1.98 6.67 3.30
N ARG A 52 3.30 6.88 3.23
CA ARG A 52 4.07 7.67 4.22
C ARG A 52 3.64 9.14 4.24
N GLU A 53 3.39 9.75 3.08
CA GLU A 53 2.88 11.13 2.97
C GLU A 53 1.53 11.33 3.68
N LEU A 54 0.68 10.30 3.64
CA LEU A 54 -0.66 10.33 4.24
C LEU A 54 -0.66 9.95 5.74
N GLY A 55 0.51 9.65 6.32
CA GLY A 55 0.67 9.37 7.75
C GLY A 55 0.61 7.88 8.14
N GLY A 56 0.49 6.98 7.17
CA GLY A 56 0.62 5.54 7.39
C GLY A 56 2.02 5.02 7.12
N GLU A 57 2.24 3.73 7.31
CA GLU A 57 3.44 3.02 6.86
C GLU A 57 3.06 1.74 6.11
N PRO A 58 3.86 1.27 5.13
CA PRO A 58 3.57 0.01 4.45
C PRO A 58 3.55 -1.17 5.42
N ALA A 59 2.47 -1.96 5.42
CA ALA A 59 2.33 -3.17 6.23
C ALA A 59 3.20 -4.33 5.72
N PHE A 60 3.47 -4.34 4.42
CA PHE A 60 4.35 -5.27 3.72
C PHE A 60 4.80 -4.61 2.41
N PRO A 61 5.86 -5.12 1.74
CA PRO A 61 6.30 -4.58 0.46
C PRO A 61 5.18 -4.61 -0.58
N VAL A 62 4.97 -3.55 -1.33
CA VAL A 62 3.96 -3.54 -2.40
C VAL A 62 4.24 -4.67 -3.39
N ASN A 63 3.20 -5.39 -3.82
CA ASN A 63 3.35 -6.43 -4.82
C ASN A 63 2.68 -6.02 -6.13
N VAL A 64 3.39 -6.25 -7.23
CA VAL A 64 2.88 -6.12 -8.59
C VAL A 64 3.00 -7.50 -9.23
N SER A 65 1.86 -8.16 -9.46
CA SER A 65 1.81 -9.47 -10.10
C SER A 65 0.97 -9.40 -11.36
N VAL A 66 1.37 -10.09 -12.42
CA VAL A 66 0.69 -10.07 -13.73
C VAL A 66 0.25 -11.46 -14.17
N ASP A 67 -0.88 -11.53 -14.87
CA ASP A 67 -1.44 -12.74 -15.49
C ASP A 67 -1.45 -13.98 -14.57
N GLU A 68 -0.57 -14.97 -14.79
CA GLU A 68 -0.52 -16.19 -13.98
C GLU A 68 0.14 -16.03 -12.61
N GLU A 69 0.82 -14.90 -12.35
CA GLU A 69 1.46 -14.64 -11.07
C GLU A 69 0.42 -14.39 -9.97
N ALA A 70 0.32 -15.35 -9.03
CA ALA A 70 -0.71 -15.32 -8.03
C ALA A 70 -0.48 -14.27 -6.92
N ALA A 71 0.75 -14.02 -6.48
CA ALA A 71 1.09 -13.11 -5.38
C ALA A 71 2.61 -12.91 -5.26
N HIS A 72 3.02 -12.01 -4.35
CA HIS A 72 4.42 -11.81 -3.93
C HIS A 72 5.36 -11.30 -5.02
N GLY A 73 4.84 -10.66 -6.06
CA GLY A 73 5.61 -9.97 -7.10
C GLY A 73 6.21 -8.63 -6.62
N ALA A 74 6.92 -8.62 -5.48
CA ALA A 74 7.58 -7.42 -4.99
C ALA A 74 8.77 -7.04 -5.88
N ALA A 75 8.92 -5.75 -6.19
CA ALA A 75 10.06 -5.25 -6.94
C ALA A 75 11.35 -5.32 -6.09
N ALA A 76 12.45 -5.72 -6.70
CA ALA A 76 13.77 -5.67 -6.08
C ALA A 76 14.48 -4.33 -6.37
N PRO A 77 15.51 -3.95 -5.60
CA PRO A 77 16.34 -2.81 -5.97
C PRO A 77 16.95 -2.99 -7.37
N GLY A 78 16.74 -2.01 -8.25
CA GLY A 78 17.20 -2.07 -9.65
C GLY A 78 16.36 -2.98 -10.54
N ASP A 79 15.10 -3.23 -10.19
CA ASP A 79 14.15 -3.96 -11.02
C ASP A 79 13.72 -3.14 -12.24
N ASP A 80 14.11 -3.62 -13.42
CA ASP A 80 13.85 -2.96 -14.72
C ASP A 80 12.60 -3.52 -15.43
N ARG A 81 11.74 -4.28 -14.73
CA ARG A 81 10.47 -4.77 -15.31
C ARG A 81 9.49 -3.62 -15.52
N GLU A 82 8.76 -3.69 -16.63
CA GLU A 82 7.69 -2.75 -16.99
C GLU A 82 6.38 -3.50 -17.19
N ILE A 83 5.28 -2.87 -16.82
CA ILE A 83 3.91 -3.37 -17.03
C ILE A 83 3.60 -3.33 -18.54
N GLY A 84 3.11 -4.43 -19.10
CA GLY A 84 2.61 -4.51 -20.47
C GLY A 84 1.08 -4.43 -20.53
N GLU A 85 0.48 -5.16 -21.48
CA GLU A 85 -0.98 -5.21 -21.68
C GLU A 85 -1.68 -6.27 -20.80
N GLU A 86 -0.97 -6.86 -19.83
CA GLU A 86 -1.44 -7.92 -18.95
C GLU A 86 -2.51 -7.47 -17.93
N MET A 87 -3.17 -8.43 -17.29
CA MET A 87 -3.95 -8.15 -16.09
C MET A 87 -3.01 -7.93 -14.90
N VAL A 88 -3.04 -6.74 -14.31
CA VAL A 88 -2.21 -6.39 -13.15
C VAL A 88 -2.98 -6.56 -11.83
N LYS A 89 -2.31 -7.16 -10.84
CA LYS A 89 -2.77 -7.23 -9.46
C LYS A 89 -1.81 -6.45 -8.55
N LEU A 90 -2.32 -5.33 -8.04
CA LEU A 90 -1.67 -4.57 -6.97
C LEU A 90 -2.11 -5.11 -5.61
N ASP A 91 -1.14 -5.49 -4.78
CA ASP A 91 -1.37 -5.86 -3.38
C ASP A 91 -0.70 -4.81 -2.49
N ILE A 92 -1.51 -4.11 -1.70
CA ILE A 92 -1.11 -2.93 -0.94
C ILE A 92 -1.59 -3.11 0.50
N GLY A 93 -0.67 -2.95 1.45
CA GLY A 93 -0.97 -2.97 2.88
C GLY A 93 -0.51 -1.69 3.54
N VAL A 94 -1.34 -1.14 4.41
CA VAL A 94 -1.05 0.05 5.22
C VAL A 94 -1.23 -0.33 6.67
N HIS A 95 -0.40 0.20 7.56
CA HIS A 95 -0.66 0.16 8.99
C HIS A 95 -0.51 1.55 9.61
N VAL A 96 -1.22 1.76 10.72
CA VAL A 96 -1.04 2.91 11.62
C VAL A 96 -0.72 2.36 13.00
N ASP A 97 0.35 2.85 13.64
CA ASP A 97 0.80 2.36 14.97
C ASP A 97 1.04 0.84 15.06
N GLY A 98 1.35 0.17 13.93
CA GLY A 98 1.52 -1.27 13.83
C GLY A 98 0.22 -2.08 13.68
N TRP A 99 -0.92 -1.41 13.51
CA TRP A 99 -2.22 -2.03 13.24
C TRP A 99 -2.60 -1.91 11.75
N PRO A 100 -2.70 -3.03 11.02
CA PRO A 100 -3.02 -3.07 9.59
C PRO A 100 -4.53 -3.17 9.31
#